data_AF-A0ABD1FD79-F1
#
_entry.id   AF-A0ABD1FD79-F1
#
_cell.length_a   1.000
_cell.length_b   1.000
_cell.length_c   1.000
_cell.angle_alpha   90.00
_cell.angle_beta   90.00
_cell.angle_gamma   90.00
#
_symmetry.space_group_name_H-M   'P 1'
#
loop_
_entity.id
_entity.type
_entity.pdbx_description
1 polymer ?
#
loop_
_entity_poly.entity_id
_entity_poly.type
_entity_poly.pdbx_seq_one_letter_code
_entity_poly.pdbx_strand_id
1 'polypeptide(L)'
;MSYWEEVVAVLRTVPEISEWFDAEDPANLKEITRATLEIWKEATLYQGFDVYRIIKLLRANYQAYMASLLEEQVSYEVTVNGTKKTFRYSNNEKLTTDIHFILFSFANRGCSVQKVLKKSTDQIRTVMDWLISKLNLDITENEPGRSPGPDIITIPRIAACFPTVFCNVFHAGEAKPIVTLSQLNLPELTSHAVLCPALASCIPPECIEKAKNKDKRLTELDQMFAYYKAAYGSVACPPRARAKFMKSLNLLAPGDLTFAPVVKSVIAHCRSLIQQSRSTDPDLPSVLAQVQDLKEKPKLETRLNEHKNEAEKFMKGKIIVIENVKSSYAKFIIENNINFNDTNFNILMKNDNPGVVDIVEKYYITANNDNNLLNAMTIFPELNLYNDRISNLLKIKD
;
A
#
# COMPACT_ATOMS: atom_id res chain seq x y z
N MET A 1 35.14 -26.94 20.12
CA MET A 1 33.96 -27.03 20.98
C MET A 1 33.32 -25.66 20.97
N SER A 2 32.06 -25.53 20.57
CA SER A 2 31.33 -24.25 20.67
C SER A 2 30.98 -23.98 22.14
N TYR A 3 30.73 -22.73 22.50
CA TYR A 3 30.24 -22.36 23.83
C TYR A 3 28.98 -23.16 24.20
N TRP A 4 28.10 -23.43 23.23
CA TRP A 4 26.89 -24.22 23.45
C TRP A 4 27.17 -25.70 23.72
N GLU A 5 28.16 -26.29 23.03
CA GLU A 5 28.59 -27.67 23.29
C GLU A 5 29.16 -27.83 24.71
N GLU A 6 29.91 -26.83 25.20
CA GLU A 6 30.41 -26.80 26.58
C GLU A 6 29.27 -26.66 27.60
N VAL A 7 28.28 -25.79 27.32
CA VAL A 7 27.09 -25.63 28.17
C VAL A 7 26.28 -26.93 28.24
N VAL A 8 26.03 -27.59 27.10
CA VAL A 8 25.30 -28.87 27.07
C VAL A 8 26.07 -29.96 27.82
N ALA A 9 27.40 -30.01 27.68
CA ALA A 9 28.23 -30.97 28.43
C ALA A 9 28.10 -30.79 29.94
N VAL A 10 28.05 -29.55 30.45
CA VAL A 10 27.80 -29.26 31.86
C VAL A 10 26.36 -29.62 32.26
N LEU A 11 25.36 -29.26 31.46
CA LEU A 11 23.94 -29.54 31.76
C LEU A 11 23.65 -31.05 31.82
N ARG A 12 24.35 -31.87 31.03
CA ARG A 12 24.26 -33.34 31.11
C ARG A 12 24.80 -33.94 32.41
N THR A 13 25.58 -33.20 33.19
CA THR A 13 26.03 -33.66 34.52
C THR A 13 24.99 -33.48 35.62
N VAL A 14 23.88 -32.77 35.33
CA VAL A 14 22.78 -32.54 36.26
C VAL A 14 21.69 -33.60 36.03
N PRO A 15 21.46 -34.53 36.98
CA PRO A 15 20.58 -35.69 36.78
C PRO A 15 19.15 -35.35 36.35
N GLU A 16 18.59 -34.24 36.84
CA GLU A 16 17.23 -33.81 36.55
C GLU A 16 17.07 -33.22 35.14
N ILE A 17 18.18 -32.87 34.48
CA ILE A 17 18.22 -32.16 33.19
C ILE A 17 18.83 -33.04 32.10
N SER A 18 19.66 -34.02 32.45
CA SER A 18 20.38 -34.86 31.49
C SER A 18 19.46 -35.59 30.52
N GLU A 19 18.31 -36.10 31.00
CA GLU A 19 17.31 -36.78 30.17
C GLU A 19 16.80 -35.92 29.01
N TRP A 20 16.78 -34.59 29.15
CA TRP A 20 16.32 -33.68 28.09
C TRP A 20 17.31 -33.61 26.94
N PHE A 21 18.61 -33.72 27.23
CA PHE A 21 19.69 -33.61 26.24
C PHE A 21 20.19 -34.97 25.75
N ASP A 22 19.92 -36.04 26.48
CA ASP A 22 20.26 -37.42 26.11
C ASP A 22 19.26 -38.00 25.11
N ALA A 23 18.04 -37.46 25.08
CA ALA A 23 17.02 -37.80 24.08
C ALA A 23 17.19 -37.08 22.73
N GLU A 24 18.00 -36.01 22.68
CA GLU A 24 18.24 -35.27 21.44
C GLU A 24 19.48 -35.76 20.69
N ASP A 25 19.34 -35.94 19.36
CA ASP A 25 20.46 -36.22 18.47
C ASP A 25 21.52 -35.11 18.60
N PRO A 26 22.80 -35.41 18.88
CA PRO A 26 23.88 -34.42 18.89
C PRO A 26 23.97 -33.59 17.60
N ALA A 27 23.48 -34.08 16.47
CA ALA A 27 23.37 -33.34 15.22
C ALA A 27 22.30 -32.22 15.26
N ASN A 28 21.30 -32.30 16.14
CA ASN A 28 20.27 -31.30 16.35
C ASN A 28 20.71 -30.18 17.32
N LEU A 29 21.75 -30.45 18.13
CA LEU A 29 22.39 -29.45 18.99
C LEU A 29 23.31 -28.49 18.22
N LYS A 30 23.35 -28.59 16.88
CA LYS A 30 24.10 -27.66 16.03
C LYS A 30 23.60 -26.24 16.21
N GLU A 31 24.54 -25.31 16.11
CA GLU A 31 24.29 -23.88 16.16
C GLU A 31 23.18 -23.48 15.17
N ILE A 32 22.20 -22.71 15.64
CA ILE A 32 21.10 -22.23 14.80
C ILE A 32 21.70 -21.42 13.66
N THR A 33 21.57 -21.94 12.44
CA THR A 33 22.16 -21.27 11.28
C THR A 33 21.50 -19.92 11.03
N ARG A 34 22.25 -18.98 10.43
CA ARG A 34 21.68 -17.69 10.01
C ARG A 34 20.47 -17.86 9.08
N ALA A 35 20.48 -18.84 8.19
CA ALA A 35 19.34 -19.13 7.31
C ALA A 35 18.10 -19.56 8.11
N THR A 36 18.27 -20.42 9.11
CA THR A 36 17.19 -20.82 10.04
C THR A 36 16.65 -19.61 10.80
N LEU A 37 17.53 -18.74 11.31
CA LEU A 37 17.12 -17.49 11.99
C LEU A 37 16.37 -16.55 11.05
N GLU A 38 16.76 -16.44 9.78
CA GLU A 38 16.08 -15.62 8.78
C GLU A 38 14.68 -16.17 8.46
N ILE A 39 14.53 -17.50 8.32
CA ILE A 39 13.24 -18.17 8.13
C ILE A 39 12.33 -17.95 9.36
N TRP A 40 12.84 -18.20 10.56
CA TRP A 40 12.07 -18.01 11.79
C TRP A 40 11.67 -16.55 11.98
N LYS A 41 12.59 -15.62 11.70
CA LYS A 41 12.30 -14.19 11.73
C LYS A 41 11.14 -13.85 10.81
N GLU A 42 11.14 -14.35 9.58
CA GLU A 42 10.07 -14.12 8.61
C GLU A 42 8.74 -14.78 9.06
N ALA A 43 8.79 -16.03 9.52
CA ALA A 43 7.62 -16.78 9.96
C ALA A 43 6.97 -16.20 11.24
N THR A 44 7.76 -15.55 12.09
CA THR A 44 7.30 -14.93 13.34
C THR A 44 7.02 -13.43 13.18
N LEU A 45 7.17 -12.86 11.97
CA LEU A 45 6.77 -11.48 11.73
C LEU A 45 5.30 -11.30 12.08
N TYR A 46 5.02 -10.22 12.81
CA TYR A 46 3.66 -9.78 13.08
C TYR A 46 2.90 -9.62 11.75
N GLN A 47 1.96 -10.52 11.49
CA GLN A 47 1.03 -10.39 10.38
C GLN A 47 0.02 -9.31 10.74
N GLY A 48 0.34 -8.08 10.34
CA GLY A 48 -0.58 -6.96 10.45
C GLY A 48 -1.82 -7.13 9.57
N PHE A 49 -2.54 -6.04 9.38
CA PHE A 49 -3.68 -6.02 8.46
C PHE A 49 -3.25 -6.35 7.02
N ASP A 50 -3.85 -7.39 6.43
CA ASP A 50 -3.63 -7.82 5.04
C ASP A 50 -4.88 -7.52 4.19
N VAL A 51 -4.73 -6.59 3.25
CA VAL A 51 -5.79 -6.16 2.32
C VAL A 51 -6.28 -7.31 1.45
N TYR A 52 -5.38 -8.13 0.91
CA TYR A 52 -5.74 -9.22 0.00
C TYR A 52 -6.51 -10.31 0.72
N ARG A 53 -6.09 -10.63 1.96
CA ARG A 53 -6.79 -11.59 2.81
C ARG A 53 -8.23 -11.15 3.06
N ILE A 54 -8.43 -9.90 3.47
CA ILE A 54 -9.78 -9.37 3.74
C ILE A 54 -10.64 -9.32 2.47
N ILE A 55 -10.09 -8.93 1.31
CA ILE A 55 -10.83 -8.94 0.04
C ILE A 55 -11.24 -10.37 -0.35
N LYS A 56 -10.37 -11.37 -0.16
CA LYS A 56 -10.70 -12.78 -0.41
C LYS A 56 -11.82 -13.25 0.51
N LEU A 57 -11.77 -12.92 1.80
CA LEU A 57 -12.82 -13.28 2.76
C LEU A 57 -14.17 -12.61 2.42
N LEU A 58 -14.16 -11.31 2.08
CA LEU A 58 -15.37 -10.61 1.63
C LEU A 58 -16.01 -11.29 0.42
N ARG A 59 -15.20 -11.68 -0.57
CA ARG A 59 -15.68 -12.39 -1.77
C ARG A 59 -16.24 -13.77 -1.43
N ALA A 60 -15.54 -14.54 -0.59
CA ALA A 60 -15.96 -15.89 -0.20
C ALA A 60 -17.29 -15.84 0.58
N ASN A 61 -17.40 -14.94 1.55
CA ASN A 61 -18.62 -14.76 2.35
C ASN A 61 -19.80 -14.32 1.47
N TYR A 62 -19.56 -13.34 0.58
CA TYR A 62 -20.56 -12.93 -0.40
C TYR A 62 -21.04 -14.11 -1.26
N GLN A 63 -20.13 -14.90 -1.83
CA GLN A 63 -20.49 -16.05 -2.66
C GLN A 63 -21.28 -17.11 -1.86
N ALA A 64 -20.89 -17.37 -0.62
CA ALA A 64 -21.61 -18.30 0.26
C ALA A 64 -23.04 -17.81 0.55
N TYR A 65 -23.20 -16.52 0.89
CA TYR A 65 -24.52 -15.92 1.12
C TYR A 65 -25.41 -15.99 -0.12
N MET A 66 -24.85 -15.69 -1.30
CA MET A 66 -25.58 -15.71 -2.56
C MET A 66 -26.05 -17.11 -2.97
N ALA A 67 -25.35 -18.17 -2.56
CA ALA A 67 -25.72 -19.54 -2.87
C ALA A 67 -27.01 -19.99 -2.15
N SER A 68 -27.37 -19.35 -1.04
CA SER A 68 -28.57 -19.65 -0.25
C SER A 68 -29.54 -18.47 -0.17
N LEU A 69 -29.45 -17.53 -1.11
CA LEU A 69 -30.19 -16.28 -1.05
C LEU A 69 -31.69 -16.49 -1.29
N LEU A 70 -32.51 -15.96 -0.37
CA LEU A 70 -33.90 -15.63 -0.65
C LEU A 70 -33.94 -14.13 -0.93
N GLU A 71 -34.34 -13.75 -2.14
CA GLU A 71 -34.33 -12.35 -2.56
C GLU A 71 -35.35 -11.52 -1.76
N GLU A 72 -34.84 -10.48 -1.13
CA GLU A 72 -35.62 -9.49 -0.40
C GLU A 72 -35.20 -8.08 -0.86
N GLN A 73 -36.13 -7.15 -0.72
CA GLN A 73 -35.91 -5.76 -1.07
C GLN A 73 -36.62 -4.84 -0.09
N VAL A 74 -35.94 -3.77 0.31
CA VAL A 74 -36.56 -2.65 1.00
C VAL A 74 -36.72 -1.46 0.05
N SER A 75 -37.83 -0.76 0.18
CA SER A 75 -38.05 0.50 -0.52
C SER A 75 -38.87 1.47 0.33
N TYR A 76 -38.47 2.74 0.33
CA TYR A 76 -39.21 3.79 1.02
C TYR A 76 -38.94 5.17 0.39
N GLU A 77 -39.85 6.12 0.60
CA GLU A 77 -39.71 7.49 0.14
C GLU A 77 -38.84 8.31 1.11
N VAL A 78 -37.92 9.11 0.56
CA VAL A 78 -37.04 10.03 1.28
C VAL A 78 -37.11 11.41 0.64
N THR A 79 -37.17 12.46 1.45
CA THR A 79 -37.08 13.83 0.95
C THR A 79 -35.63 14.28 0.98
N VAL A 80 -35.06 14.61 -0.18
CA VAL A 80 -33.70 15.12 -0.32
C VAL A 80 -33.79 16.51 -0.95
N ASN A 81 -33.36 17.54 -0.21
CA ASN A 81 -33.42 18.94 -0.63
C ASN A 81 -34.83 19.37 -1.10
N GLY A 82 -35.87 18.95 -0.38
CA GLY A 82 -37.27 19.22 -0.71
C GLY A 82 -37.86 18.32 -1.80
N THR A 83 -37.06 17.50 -2.49
CA THR A 83 -37.52 16.60 -3.54
C THR A 83 -37.72 15.19 -3.01
N LYS A 84 -38.91 14.62 -3.21
CA LYS A 84 -39.19 13.21 -2.91
C LYS A 84 -38.40 12.32 -3.86
N LYS A 85 -37.63 11.41 -3.29
CA LYS A 85 -36.87 10.35 -3.97
C LYS A 85 -37.22 9.01 -3.34
N THR A 86 -37.02 7.93 -4.08
CA THR A 86 -37.22 6.58 -3.54
C THR A 86 -35.88 5.95 -3.25
N PHE A 87 -35.67 5.52 -2.01
CA PHE A 87 -34.61 4.60 -1.66
C PHE A 87 -35.03 3.18 -2.04
N ARG A 88 -34.11 2.43 -2.66
CA ARG A 88 -34.27 1.01 -2.99
C ARG A 88 -32.96 0.30 -2.70
N TYR A 89 -33.04 -0.84 -2.03
CA TYR A 89 -31.90 -1.70 -1.78
C TYR A 89 -32.36 -3.15 -1.72
N SER A 90 -31.64 -4.05 -2.39
CA SER A 90 -31.90 -5.49 -2.36
C SER A 90 -30.78 -6.23 -1.63
N ASN A 91 -31.10 -7.35 -0.99
CA ASN A 91 -30.07 -8.25 -0.49
C ASN A 91 -29.29 -8.97 -1.63
N ASN A 92 -29.79 -8.91 -2.89
CA ASN A 92 -29.11 -9.37 -4.11
C ASN A 92 -28.21 -8.28 -4.75
N GLU A 93 -27.95 -7.16 -4.07
CA GLU A 93 -27.02 -6.15 -4.58
C GLU A 93 -25.61 -6.72 -4.78
N LYS A 94 -24.91 -6.20 -5.80
CA LYS A 94 -23.52 -6.56 -6.10
C LYS A 94 -22.62 -6.22 -4.92
N LEU A 95 -21.59 -7.04 -4.68
CA LEU A 95 -20.58 -6.79 -3.64
C LEU A 95 -19.99 -5.36 -3.67
N THR A 96 -19.79 -4.79 -4.86
CA THR A 96 -19.30 -3.40 -5.00
C THR A 96 -20.30 -2.37 -4.49
N THR A 97 -21.61 -2.58 -4.71
CA THR A 97 -22.68 -1.73 -4.19
C THR A 97 -22.72 -1.83 -2.66
N ASP A 98 -22.63 -3.06 -2.13
CA ASP A 98 -22.56 -3.31 -0.68
C ASP A 98 -21.38 -2.57 -0.04
N ILE A 99 -20.19 -2.68 -0.63
CA ILE A 99 -18.99 -1.97 -0.15
C ILE A 99 -19.21 -0.45 -0.19
N HIS A 100 -19.75 0.10 -1.28
CA HIS A 100 -20.01 1.54 -1.38
C HIS A 100 -20.99 2.00 -0.30
N PHE A 101 -22.06 1.25 -0.05
CA PHE A 101 -23.03 1.56 1.00
C PHE A 101 -22.41 1.53 2.40
N ILE A 102 -21.57 0.53 2.69
CA ILE A 102 -20.84 0.43 3.96
C ILE A 102 -19.91 1.64 4.14
N LEU A 103 -19.14 2.00 3.12
CA LEU A 103 -18.20 3.13 3.20
C LEU A 103 -18.92 4.47 3.34
N PHE A 104 -20.04 4.66 2.63
CA PHE A 104 -20.88 5.83 2.78
C PHE A 104 -21.48 5.94 4.20
N SER A 105 -22.00 4.82 4.72
CA SER A 105 -22.51 4.73 6.08
C SER A 105 -21.42 5.03 7.11
N PHE A 106 -20.21 4.49 6.89
CA PHE A 106 -19.06 4.75 7.74
C PHE A 106 -18.67 6.22 7.75
N ALA A 107 -18.64 6.86 6.58
CA ALA A 107 -18.30 8.29 6.43
C ALA A 107 -19.27 9.21 7.18
N ASN A 108 -20.51 8.78 7.38
CA ASN A 108 -21.58 9.59 7.98
C ASN A 108 -21.91 9.24 9.43
N ARG A 109 -21.68 7.98 9.85
CA ARG A 109 -22.09 7.46 11.17
C ARG A 109 -20.93 6.91 12.02
N GLY A 110 -19.72 6.78 11.45
CA GLY A 110 -18.56 6.22 12.15
C GLY A 110 -18.56 4.69 12.20
N CYS A 111 -17.59 4.11 12.92
CA CYS A 111 -17.23 2.68 12.81
C CYS A 111 -18.16 1.72 13.55
N SER A 112 -19.10 2.22 14.34
CA SER A 112 -19.97 1.38 15.19
C SER A 112 -21.24 1.00 14.43
N VAL A 113 -21.33 -0.28 14.07
CA VAL A 113 -22.56 -0.88 13.51
C VAL A 113 -23.74 -0.68 14.46
N GLN A 114 -23.50 -0.81 15.77
CA GLN A 114 -24.51 -0.58 16.80
C GLN A 114 -25.13 0.84 16.74
N LYS A 115 -24.33 1.87 16.43
CA LYS A 115 -24.87 3.23 16.24
C LYS A 115 -25.79 3.32 15.03
N VAL A 116 -25.45 2.62 13.94
CA VAL A 116 -26.31 2.56 12.74
C VAL A 116 -27.61 1.84 13.08
N LEU A 117 -27.53 0.67 13.72
CA LEU A 117 -28.72 -0.09 14.11
C LEU A 117 -29.63 0.71 15.06
N LYS A 118 -29.08 1.39 16.07
CA LYS A 118 -29.89 2.13 17.07
C LYS A 118 -30.49 3.44 16.55
N LYS A 119 -29.88 4.10 15.55
CA LYS A 119 -30.21 5.49 15.16
C LYS A 119 -30.57 5.66 13.67
N SER A 120 -30.98 4.59 13.02
CA SER A 120 -31.45 4.60 11.62
C SER A 120 -32.90 4.13 11.51
N THR A 121 -33.50 4.34 10.34
CA THR A 121 -34.83 3.83 10.01
C THR A 121 -34.82 2.31 9.94
N ASP A 122 -35.97 1.65 10.09
CA ASP A 122 -36.06 0.19 10.09
C ASP A 122 -35.52 -0.40 8.77
N GLN A 123 -35.78 0.24 7.63
CA GLN A 123 -35.26 -0.21 6.33
C GLN A 123 -33.74 -0.20 6.28
N ILE A 124 -33.09 0.81 6.85
CA ILE A 124 -31.61 0.88 6.91
C ILE A 124 -31.06 -0.15 7.89
N ARG A 125 -31.77 -0.45 8.99
CA ARG A 125 -31.40 -1.54 9.90
C ARG A 125 -31.45 -2.88 9.17
N THR A 126 -32.53 -3.16 8.44
CA THR A 126 -32.66 -4.37 7.61
C THR A 126 -31.51 -4.50 6.61
N VAL A 127 -31.14 -3.42 5.90
CA VAL A 127 -29.98 -3.43 5.00
C VAL A 127 -28.69 -3.75 5.75
N MET A 128 -28.47 -3.16 6.92
CA MET A 128 -27.30 -3.46 7.74
C MET A 128 -27.29 -4.91 8.24
N ASP A 129 -28.43 -5.47 8.63
CA ASP A 129 -28.53 -6.87 9.06
C ASP A 129 -28.20 -7.84 7.92
N TRP A 130 -28.65 -7.52 6.70
CA TRP A 130 -28.23 -8.25 5.49
C TRP A 130 -26.73 -8.13 5.28
N LEU A 131 -26.13 -6.94 5.40
CA LEU A 131 -24.69 -6.74 5.18
C LEU A 131 -23.83 -7.45 6.24
N ILE A 132 -24.26 -7.44 7.50
CA ILE A 132 -23.60 -8.17 8.60
C ILE A 132 -23.57 -9.65 8.28
N SER A 133 -24.71 -10.22 7.89
CA SER A 133 -24.84 -11.64 7.57
C SER A 133 -24.09 -12.00 6.27
N LYS A 134 -24.27 -11.20 5.21
CA LYS A 134 -23.70 -11.41 3.87
C LYS A 134 -22.19 -11.37 3.87
N LEU A 135 -21.59 -10.46 4.64
CA LEU A 135 -20.15 -10.25 4.64
C LEU A 135 -19.46 -10.78 5.89
N ASN A 136 -20.22 -11.37 6.83
CA ASN A 136 -19.75 -11.80 8.15
C ASN A 136 -19.01 -10.68 8.89
N LEU A 137 -19.68 -9.51 9.01
CA LEU A 137 -19.09 -8.36 9.67
C LEU A 137 -19.03 -8.60 11.18
N ASP A 138 -17.86 -8.41 11.77
CA ASP A 138 -17.70 -8.39 13.20
C ASP A 138 -18.28 -7.08 13.78
N ILE A 139 -19.29 -7.26 14.62
CA ILE A 139 -20.03 -6.18 15.29
C ILE A 139 -19.64 -6.04 16.76
N THR A 140 -18.65 -6.81 17.23
CA THR A 140 -18.19 -6.76 18.61
C THR A 140 -17.52 -5.41 18.90
N GLU A 141 -17.91 -4.77 19.99
CA GLU A 141 -17.25 -3.56 20.47
C GLU A 141 -15.92 -3.97 21.11
N ASN A 142 -14.82 -3.59 20.46
CA ASN A 142 -13.47 -3.82 20.96
C ASN A 142 -12.95 -2.55 21.63
N GLU A 143 -12.19 -2.72 22.72
CA GLU A 143 -11.50 -1.60 23.36
C GLU A 143 -10.51 -0.94 22.38
N PRO A 144 -10.36 0.40 22.44
CA PRO A 144 -9.35 1.10 21.65
C PRO A 144 -7.96 0.48 21.81
N GLY A 145 -7.25 0.29 20.71
CA GLY A 145 -5.90 -0.30 20.71
C GLY A 145 -5.86 -1.83 20.62
N ARG A 146 -6.99 -2.54 20.78
CA ARG A 146 -7.05 -3.97 20.53
C ARG A 146 -6.99 -4.24 19.02
N SER A 147 -5.96 -4.97 18.59
CA SER A 147 -5.83 -5.37 17.18
C SER A 147 -6.74 -6.57 16.89
N PRO A 148 -7.67 -6.47 15.93
CA PRO A 148 -8.49 -7.61 15.54
C PRO A 148 -7.63 -8.72 14.93
N GLY A 149 -8.02 -9.98 15.13
CA GLY A 149 -7.38 -11.12 14.49
C GLY A 149 -7.41 -11.01 12.95
N PRO A 150 -6.51 -11.68 12.21
CA PRO A 150 -6.31 -11.42 10.78
C PRO A 150 -7.53 -11.74 9.89
N ASP A 151 -8.42 -12.64 10.32
CA ASP A 151 -9.64 -13.02 9.59
C ASP A 151 -10.90 -12.22 9.95
N ILE A 152 -10.79 -11.29 10.90
CA ILE A 152 -11.92 -10.50 11.36
C ILE A 152 -12.22 -9.39 10.36
N ILE A 153 -13.43 -9.36 9.83
CA ILE A 153 -13.89 -8.32 8.90
C ILE A 153 -14.63 -7.24 9.68
N THR A 154 -14.08 -6.02 9.67
CA THR A 154 -14.72 -4.85 10.29
C THR A 154 -14.90 -3.73 9.27
N ILE A 155 -15.84 -2.82 9.52
CA ILE A 155 -16.05 -1.64 8.64
C ILE A 155 -14.75 -0.83 8.44
N PRO A 156 -13.94 -0.51 9.49
CA PRO A 156 -12.65 0.16 9.29
C PRO A 156 -11.68 -0.61 8.38
N ARG A 157 -11.67 -1.95 8.45
CA ARG A 157 -10.83 -2.78 7.57
C ARG A 157 -11.31 -2.75 6.13
N ILE A 158 -12.62 -2.74 5.90
CA ILE A 158 -13.18 -2.52 4.56
C ILE A 158 -12.76 -1.15 4.01
N ALA A 159 -12.83 -0.10 4.83
CA ALA A 159 -12.35 1.24 4.44
C ALA A 159 -10.86 1.28 4.11
N ALA A 160 -10.03 0.52 4.84
CA ALA A 160 -8.62 0.38 4.55
C ALA A 160 -8.33 -0.44 3.26
N CYS A 161 -9.22 -1.38 2.88
CA CYS A 161 -9.16 -2.09 1.60
C CYS A 161 -9.54 -1.21 0.41
N PHE A 162 -10.46 -0.25 0.60
CA PHE A 162 -11.02 0.59 -0.46
C PHE A 162 -10.86 2.09 -0.17
N PRO A 163 -9.63 2.58 0.06
CA PRO A 163 -9.40 3.93 0.56
C PRO A 163 -9.80 5.01 -0.45
N THR A 164 -9.67 4.76 -1.76
CA THR A 164 -10.05 5.72 -2.81
C THR A 164 -11.55 5.97 -2.85
N VAL A 165 -12.36 4.91 -2.74
CA VAL A 165 -13.82 5.02 -2.66
C VAL A 165 -14.21 5.82 -1.41
N PHE A 166 -13.61 5.50 -0.28
CA PHE A 166 -13.91 6.19 0.98
C PHE A 166 -13.51 7.68 0.92
N CYS A 167 -12.32 7.99 0.42
CA CYS A 167 -11.87 9.37 0.18
C CYS A 167 -12.79 10.12 -0.79
N ASN A 168 -13.36 9.47 -1.80
CA ASN A 168 -14.29 10.11 -2.74
C ASN A 168 -15.60 10.53 -2.08
N VAL A 169 -16.10 9.80 -1.09
CA VAL A 169 -17.29 10.22 -0.31
C VAL A 169 -17.01 11.55 0.39
N PHE A 170 -15.81 11.69 0.98
CA PHE A 170 -15.39 12.96 1.58
C PHE A 170 -15.21 14.05 0.53
N HIS A 171 -14.49 13.77 -0.55
CA HIS A 171 -14.25 14.71 -1.64
C HIS A 171 -15.54 15.28 -2.22
N ALA A 172 -16.56 14.45 -2.40
CA ALA A 172 -17.87 14.85 -2.90
C ALA A 172 -18.67 15.74 -1.92
N GLY A 173 -18.21 15.91 -0.68
CA GLY A 173 -18.95 16.65 0.35
C GLY A 173 -20.08 15.86 1.01
N GLU A 174 -20.14 14.55 0.76
CA GLU A 174 -21.23 13.67 1.22
C GLU A 174 -20.90 12.95 2.54
N ALA A 175 -19.69 13.13 3.06
CA ALA A 175 -19.27 12.62 4.37
C ALA A 175 -19.59 13.62 5.48
N LYS A 176 -19.70 13.12 6.72
CA LYS A 176 -19.78 13.96 7.92
C LYS A 176 -18.44 13.93 8.65
N PRO A 177 -17.49 14.84 8.30
CA PRO A 177 -16.20 14.86 8.96
C PRO A 177 -16.35 15.33 10.42
N ILE A 178 -15.39 14.95 11.27
CA ILE A 178 -15.34 15.38 12.68
C ILE A 178 -15.14 16.90 12.76
N VAL A 179 -14.34 17.44 11.85
CA VAL A 179 -14.05 18.88 11.70
C VAL A 179 -14.19 19.29 10.24
N THR A 180 -14.61 20.52 9.98
CA THR A 180 -14.70 21.07 8.61
C THR A 180 -13.42 21.82 8.22
N LEU A 181 -13.19 22.03 6.92
CA LEU A 181 -12.07 22.85 6.45
C LEU A 181 -12.13 24.29 6.99
N SER A 182 -13.33 24.85 7.11
CA SER A 182 -13.52 26.19 7.70
C SER A 182 -13.12 26.22 9.16
N GLN A 183 -13.46 25.19 9.96
CA GLN A 183 -13.03 25.09 11.35
C GLN A 183 -11.51 24.98 11.51
N LEU A 184 -10.84 24.43 10.50
CA LEU A 184 -9.37 24.33 10.45
C LEU A 184 -8.70 25.56 9.84
N ASN A 185 -9.45 26.60 9.44
CA ASN A 185 -8.94 27.76 8.68
C ASN A 185 -8.21 27.37 7.38
N LEU A 186 -8.72 26.37 6.67
CA LEU A 186 -8.17 25.86 5.41
C LEU A 186 -9.14 26.08 4.22
N PRO A 187 -9.66 27.30 3.98
CA PRO A 187 -10.67 27.52 2.94
C PRO A 187 -10.13 27.33 1.52
N GLU A 188 -8.81 27.39 1.32
CA GLU A 188 -8.17 27.25 0.02
C GLU A 188 -8.14 25.81 -0.50
N LEU A 189 -8.34 24.81 0.37
CA LEU A 189 -8.40 23.41 -0.05
C LEU A 189 -9.74 23.10 -0.71
N THR A 190 -9.68 22.74 -1.99
CA THR A 190 -10.87 22.35 -2.76
C THR A 190 -11.31 20.91 -2.49
N SER A 191 -10.40 20.03 -2.07
CA SER A 191 -10.70 18.63 -1.83
C SER A 191 -10.88 18.33 -0.35
N HIS A 192 -12.11 17.98 0.02
CA HIS A 192 -12.46 17.53 1.38
C HIS A 192 -11.89 16.13 1.73
N ALA A 193 -11.27 15.42 0.78
CA ALA A 193 -10.65 14.12 1.02
C ALA A 193 -9.56 14.16 2.10
N VAL A 194 -8.95 15.32 2.35
CA VAL A 194 -7.95 15.51 3.44
C VAL A 194 -8.51 15.26 4.84
N LEU A 195 -9.83 15.31 4.99
CA LEU A 195 -10.52 15.02 6.24
C LEU A 195 -10.77 13.50 6.44
N CYS A 196 -10.45 12.69 5.43
CA CYS A 196 -10.60 11.23 5.48
C CYS A 196 -9.33 10.58 6.05
N PRO A 197 -9.42 9.80 7.15
CA PRO A 197 -8.25 9.14 7.72
C PRO A 197 -7.63 8.09 6.77
N ALA A 198 -8.40 7.53 5.84
CA ALA A 198 -7.89 6.57 4.86
C ALA A 198 -7.05 7.22 3.75
N LEU A 199 -7.01 8.56 3.67
CA LEU A 199 -6.20 9.28 2.67
C LEU A 199 -4.73 8.90 2.78
N ALA A 200 -4.23 8.57 3.98
CA ALA A 200 -2.86 8.13 4.18
C ALA A 200 -2.48 6.95 3.25
N SER A 201 -3.40 6.00 3.03
CA SER A 201 -3.20 4.86 2.13
C SER A 201 -3.11 5.25 0.65
N CYS A 202 -3.58 6.45 0.31
CA CYS A 202 -3.58 6.98 -1.05
C CYS A 202 -2.36 7.86 -1.34
N ILE A 203 -1.54 8.19 -0.34
CA ILE A 203 -0.33 9.00 -0.55
C ILE A 203 0.78 8.12 -1.16
N PRO A 204 1.38 8.51 -2.29
CA PRO A 204 2.53 7.80 -2.84
C PRO A 204 3.68 7.77 -1.82
N PRO A 205 4.33 6.61 -1.58
CA PRO A 205 5.45 6.53 -0.65
C PRO A 205 6.60 7.48 -0.99
N GLU A 206 6.73 7.89 -2.26
CA GLU A 206 7.75 8.82 -2.72
C GLU A 206 7.57 10.23 -2.17
N CYS A 207 6.34 10.61 -1.79
CA CYS A 207 5.98 11.91 -1.23
C CYS A 207 6.33 12.04 0.26
N ILE A 208 6.74 10.94 0.91
CA ILE A 208 6.96 10.87 2.36
C ILE A 208 8.42 10.45 2.58
N GLU A 209 9.23 11.28 3.25
CA GLU A 209 10.54 10.77 3.69
C GLU A 209 10.32 9.74 4.79
N LYS A 210 11.13 8.68 4.80
CA LYS A 210 10.99 7.59 5.77
C LYS A 210 11.19 8.15 7.18
N ALA A 211 10.09 8.46 7.88
CA ALA A 211 10.11 8.79 9.30
C ALA A 211 10.80 7.65 10.06
N LYS A 212 12.03 7.91 10.50
CA LYS A 212 12.81 7.01 11.35
C LYS A 212 12.45 7.34 12.80
N ASN A 213 11.75 6.44 13.49
CA ASN A 213 12.00 6.25 14.92
C ASN A 213 11.60 4.87 15.42
N LYS A 214 12.32 4.47 16.48
CA LYS A 214 12.48 3.12 17.03
C LYS A 214 11.83 2.94 18.40
N ASP A 215 11.06 3.90 18.92
CA ASP A 215 10.56 3.81 20.29
C ASP A 215 9.17 3.16 20.42
N LYS A 216 9.08 2.23 21.37
CA LYS A 216 7.95 1.32 21.62
C LYS A 216 7.25 1.65 22.93
N ARG A 217 6.66 2.84 23.05
CA ARG A 217 5.68 3.12 24.12
C ARG A 217 4.40 3.69 23.52
N LEU A 218 3.27 3.21 24.02
CA LEU A 218 2.00 3.13 23.30
C LEU A 218 0.90 3.92 24.03
N THR A 219 0.62 5.13 23.53
CA THR A 219 -0.67 5.87 23.32
C THR A 219 -0.41 7.37 23.40
N GLU A 220 0.11 7.93 22.31
CA GLU A 220 0.46 9.34 22.05
C GLU A 220 0.45 9.56 20.53
N LEU A 221 0.68 10.78 20.01
CA LEU A 221 0.65 11.12 18.56
C LEU A 221 1.41 10.10 17.68
N ASP A 222 2.47 9.50 18.21
CA ASP A 222 3.29 8.48 17.56
C ASP A 222 2.52 7.20 17.17
N GLN A 223 1.43 6.83 17.87
CA GLN A 223 0.60 5.69 17.45
C GLN A 223 -0.15 5.95 16.14
N MET A 224 -0.66 7.16 15.94
CA MET A 224 -1.29 7.52 14.66
C MET A 224 -0.28 7.40 13.52
N PHE A 225 0.96 7.81 13.75
CA PHE A 225 2.04 7.66 12.79
C PHE A 225 2.41 6.21 12.51
N ALA A 226 2.32 5.30 13.49
CA ALA A 226 2.52 3.87 13.25
C ALA A 226 1.48 3.32 12.25
N TYR A 227 0.20 3.66 12.41
CA TYR A 227 -0.86 3.28 11.48
C TYR A 227 -0.68 3.92 10.10
N TYR A 228 -0.35 5.21 10.04
CA TYR A 228 -0.09 5.88 8.78
C TYR A 228 1.15 5.33 8.08
N LYS A 229 2.21 5.00 8.81
CA LYS A 229 3.42 4.37 8.25
C LYS A 229 3.12 2.99 7.67
N ALA A 230 2.29 2.19 8.35
CA ALA A 230 1.81 0.92 7.80
C ALA A 230 1.00 1.13 6.52
N ALA A 231 0.12 2.13 6.47
CA ALA A 231 -0.65 2.49 5.27
C ALA A 231 0.26 2.96 4.11
N TYR A 232 1.24 3.81 4.41
CA TYR A 232 2.23 4.30 3.45
C TYR A 232 3.03 3.14 2.85
N GLY A 233 3.52 2.23 3.70
CA GLY A 233 4.30 1.07 3.30
C GLY A 233 3.50 -0.07 2.66
N SER A 234 2.17 0.00 2.64
CA SER A 234 1.33 -1.06 2.10
C SER A 234 1.58 -1.29 0.60
N VAL A 235 1.89 -2.53 0.23
CA VAL A 235 2.09 -2.93 -1.18
C VAL A 235 0.78 -3.18 -1.93
N ALA A 236 -0.37 -3.09 -1.24
CA ALA A 236 -1.67 -3.41 -1.82
C ALA A 236 -2.11 -2.42 -2.92
N CYS A 237 -1.62 -1.19 -2.90
CA CYS A 237 -1.93 -0.17 -3.90
C CYS A 237 -0.63 0.37 -4.54
N PRO A 238 -0.39 0.14 -5.85
CA PRO A 238 0.83 0.59 -6.51
C PRO A 238 1.00 2.12 -6.46
N PRO A 239 2.24 2.64 -6.32
CA PRO A 239 2.51 4.08 -6.24
C PRO A 239 1.90 4.90 -7.39
N ARG A 240 1.88 4.36 -8.62
CA ARG A 240 1.27 5.02 -9.78
C ARG A 240 -0.23 5.23 -9.62
N ALA A 241 -0.95 4.27 -9.05
CA ALA A 241 -2.39 4.37 -8.83
C ALA A 241 -2.70 5.41 -7.75
N ARG A 242 -1.93 5.41 -6.65
CA ARG A 242 -1.95 6.42 -5.60
C ARG A 242 -1.74 7.83 -6.17
N ALA A 243 -0.71 8.01 -6.99
CA ALA A 243 -0.39 9.29 -7.61
C ALA A 243 -1.52 9.77 -8.55
N LYS A 244 -2.06 8.89 -9.39
CA LYS A 244 -3.20 9.22 -10.27
C LYS A 244 -4.41 9.70 -9.46
N PHE A 245 -4.74 9.00 -8.38
CA PHE A 245 -5.86 9.36 -7.52
C PHE A 245 -5.63 10.70 -6.81
N MET A 246 -4.47 10.90 -6.17
CA MET A 246 -4.15 12.15 -5.50
C MET A 246 -4.14 13.35 -6.47
N LYS A 247 -3.71 13.16 -7.73
CA LYS A 247 -3.83 14.18 -8.78
C LYS A 247 -5.28 14.48 -9.14
N SER A 248 -6.16 13.48 -9.23
CA SER A 248 -7.59 13.72 -9.46
C SER A 248 -8.27 14.50 -8.34
N LEU A 249 -7.67 14.52 -7.13
CA LEU A 249 -8.13 15.31 -5.99
C LEU A 249 -7.46 16.70 -5.91
N ASN A 250 -6.62 17.08 -6.86
CA ASN A 250 -5.78 18.29 -6.82
C ASN A 250 -4.85 18.38 -5.59
N LEU A 251 -4.45 17.23 -5.03
CA LEU A 251 -3.57 17.17 -3.85
C LEU A 251 -2.08 17.03 -4.23
N LEU A 252 -1.79 16.58 -5.45
CA LEU A 252 -0.45 16.59 -6.04
C LEU A 252 -0.40 17.54 -7.23
N ALA A 253 0.78 18.05 -7.55
CA ALA A 253 0.97 18.87 -8.74
C ALA A 253 0.80 18.02 -10.03
N PRO A 254 0.30 18.59 -11.14
CA PRO A 254 0.00 17.83 -12.36
C PRO A 254 1.22 17.11 -12.95
N GLY A 255 2.39 17.73 -12.92
CA GLY A 255 3.60 17.28 -13.62
C GLY A 255 4.56 16.39 -12.82
N ASP A 256 4.42 16.32 -11.50
CA ASP A 256 5.38 15.63 -10.64
C ASP A 256 4.69 14.81 -9.53
N LEU A 257 5.46 14.32 -8.56
CA LEU A 257 4.99 13.62 -7.36
C LEU A 257 5.16 14.50 -6.11
N THR A 258 5.03 15.81 -6.25
CA THR A 258 5.08 16.75 -5.13
C THR A 258 3.66 17.18 -4.76
N PHE A 259 3.47 17.51 -3.48
CA PHE A 259 2.21 18.09 -3.01
C PHE A 259 1.91 19.42 -3.73
N ALA A 260 0.64 19.64 -4.03
CA ALA A 260 0.20 20.93 -4.59
C ALA A 260 0.56 22.08 -3.61
N PRO A 261 0.86 23.31 -4.11
CA PRO A 261 1.25 24.43 -3.25
C PRO A 261 0.28 24.71 -2.09
N VAL A 262 -1.02 24.59 -2.36
CA VAL A 262 -2.07 24.74 -1.34
C VAL A 262 -1.95 23.70 -0.22
N VAL A 263 -1.62 22.45 -0.56
CA VAL A 263 -1.41 21.38 0.43
C VAL A 263 -0.17 21.65 1.26
N LYS A 264 0.91 22.16 0.66
CA LYS A 264 2.12 22.57 1.40
C LYS A 264 1.81 23.69 2.40
N SER A 265 1.03 24.70 2.00
CA SER A 265 0.56 25.77 2.87
C SER A 265 -0.26 25.22 4.05
N VAL A 266 -1.18 24.30 3.77
CA VAL A 266 -1.98 23.61 4.79
C VAL A 266 -1.11 22.84 5.78
N ILE A 267 -0.13 22.06 5.30
CA ILE A 267 0.77 21.32 6.17
C ILE A 267 1.51 22.26 7.12
N ALA A 268 2.00 23.41 6.62
CA ALA A 268 2.63 24.43 7.45
C ALA A 268 1.67 25.04 8.49
N HIS A 269 0.41 25.29 8.09
CA HIS A 269 -0.63 25.78 9.01
C HIS A 269 -0.97 24.76 10.11
N CYS A 270 -1.25 23.51 9.74
CA CYS A 270 -1.52 22.43 10.69
C CYS A 270 -0.36 22.24 11.67
N ARG A 271 0.89 22.35 11.20
CA ARG A 271 2.08 22.31 12.06
C ARG A 271 2.05 23.43 13.11
N SER A 272 1.74 24.65 12.70
CA SER A 272 1.63 25.79 13.61
C SER A 272 0.53 25.56 14.66
N LEU A 273 -0.63 25.06 14.24
CA LEU A 273 -1.73 24.73 15.15
C LEU A 273 -1.37 23.64 16.17
N ILE A 274 -0.70 22.57 15.73
CA ILE A 274 -0.23 21.50 16.63
C ILE A 274 0.77 22.06 17.64
N GLN A 275 1.72 22.88 17.19
CA GLN A 275 2.71 23.51 18.06
C GLN A 275 2.08 24.44 19.10
N GLN A 276 1.05 25.20 18.72
CA GLN A 276 0.32 26.09 19.64
C GLN A 276 -0.56 25.31 20.63
N SER A 277 -1.30 24.31 20.15
CA SER A 277 -2.29 23.57 20.95
C SER A 277 -1.69 22.54 21.90
N ARG A 278 -0.47 22.04 21.61
CA ARG A 278 0.22 21.01 22.40
C ARG A 278 1.58 21.48 22.89
N SER A 279 1.73 22.77 23.21
CA SER A 279 3.01 23.38 23.57
C SER A 279 3.69 22.76 24.80
N THR A 280 2.95 22.05 25.65
CA THR A 280 3.45 21.34 26.84
C THR A 280 3.65 19.84 26.63
N ASP A 281 3.39 19.32 25.43
CA ASP A 281 3.50 17.90 25.13
C ASP A 281 4.97 17.48 24.93
N PRO A 282 5.48 16.51 25.70
CA PRO A 282 6.88 16.10 25.63
C PRO A 282 7.28 15.47 24.29
N ASP A 283 6.32 14.91 23.53
CA ASP A 283 6.57 14.28 22.22
C ASP A 283 6.47 15.27 21.05
N LEU A 284 5.98 16.49 21.30
CA LEU A 284 5.78 17.50 20.27
C LEU A 284 7.04 17.72 19.39
N PRO A 285 8.28 17.80 19.93
CA PRO A 285 9.48 17.93 19.11
C PRO A 285 9.68 16.75 18.14
N SER A 286 9.44 15.50 18.59
CA SER A 286 9.53 14.29 17.75
C SER A 286 8.49 14.32 16.63
N VAL A 287 7.25 14.68 16.97
CA VAL A 287 6.14 14.78 16.00
C VAL A 287 6.40 15.90 14.98
N LEU A 288 6.82 17.08 15.43
CA LEU A 288 7.15 18.18 14.53
C LEU A 288 8.32 17.84 13.60
N ALA A 289 9.31 17.08 14.07
CA ALA A 289 10.40 16.57 13.24
C ALA A 289 9.88 15.59 12.16
N GLN A 290 8.98 14.67 12.52
CA GLN A 290 8.35 13.75 11.55
C GLN A 290 7.53 14.47 10.48
N VAL A 291 6.90 15.59 10.81
CA VAL A 291 6.17 16.45 9.85
C VAL A 291 7.12 17.33 9.03
N GLN A 292 8.30 17.65 9.57
CA GLN A 292 9.33 18.49 8.94
C GLN A 292 10.16 17.74 7.89
N ASP A 293 10.31 16.42 8.02
CA ASP A 293 10.91 15.51 7.03
C ASP A 293 9.94 15.15 5.88
N LEU A 294 9.06 16.07 5.49
CA LEU A 294 8.43 16.05 4.16
C LEU A 294 9.23 16.92 3.19
N LYS A 295 10.55 17.08 3.41
CA LYS A 295 11.39 17.85 2.51
C LYS A 295 11.31 17.22 1.14
N GLU A 296 11.16 18.08 0.14
CA GLU A 296 11.21 17.68 -1.26
C GLU A 296 12.46 16.82 -1.43
N LYS A 297 12.28 15.54 -1.82
CA LYS A 297 13.40 14.77 -2.35
C LYS A 297 14.08 15.68 -3.38
N PRO A 298 15.42 15.78 -3.35
CA PRO A 298 16.12 16.51 -4.38
C PRO A 298 15.61 15.98 -5.73
N LYS A 299 15.30 16.92 -6.64
CA LYS A 299 14.60 16.68 -7.91
C LYS A 299 15.04 15.36 -8.53
N LEU A 300 14.16 14.69 -9.29
CA LEU A 300 14.51 13.49 -10.07
C LEU A 300 15.85 13.62 -10.81
N GLU A 301 16.24 14.84 -11.20
CA GLU A 301 17.57 15.20 -11.73
C GLU A 301 18.75 14.81 -10.82
N THR A 302 18.67 15.01 -9.51
CA THR A 302 19.73 14.66 -8.57
C THR A 302 19.91 13.14 -8.46
N ARG A 303 18.82 12.37 -8.41
CA ARG A 303 18.88 10.89 -8.46
C ARG A 303 19.32 10.36 -9.82
N LEU A 304 18.89 11.01 -10.91
CA LEU A 304 19.34 10.67 -12.26
C LEU A 304 20.84 10.97 -12.42
N ASN A 305 21.33 12.05 -11.83
CA ASN A 305 22.74 12.42 -11.81
C ASN A 305 23.57 11.51 -10.88
N GLU A 306 23.02 11.10 -9.73
CA GLU A 306 23.64 10.09 -8.86
C GLU A 306 23.78 8.74 -9.58
N HIS A 307 22.71 8.27 -10.25
CA HIS A 307 22.74 7.05 -11.05
C HIS A 307 23.62 7.18 -12.31
N LYS A 308 23.66 8.34 -12.96
CA LYS A 308 24.61 8.62 -14.05
C LYS A 308 26.04 8.56 -13.53
N ASN A 309 26.34 9.20 -12.40
CA ASN A 309 27.67 9.21 -11.80
C ASN A 309 28.10 7.81 -11.32
N GLU A 310 27.18 6.99 -10.80
CA GLU A 310 27.45 5.58 -10.49
C GLU A 310 27.69 4.74 -11.74
N ALA A 311 26.88 4.92 -12.80
CA ALA A 311 27.06 4.23 -14.08
C ALA A 311 28.38 4.63 -14.76
N GLU A 312 28.75 5.92 -14.74
CA GLU A 312 30.02 6.45 -15.24
C GLU A 312 31.23 5.94 -14.43
N LYS A 313 31.08 5.76 -13.11
CA LYS A 313 32.12 5.13 -12.29
C LYS A 313 32.30 3.64 -12.60
N PHE A 314 31.21 2.94 -12.94
CA PHE A 314 31.25 1.51 -13.25
C PHE A 314 31.76 1.21 -14.66
N MET A 315 31.58 2.14 -15.60
CA MET A 315 31.88 1.95 -17.03
C MET A 315 32.92 2.97 -17.50
N LYS A 316 34.21 2.70 -17.27
CA LYS A 316 35.35 3.45 -17.84
C LYS A 316 35.51 3.25 -19.36
N GLY A 317 34.45 3.42 -20.13
CA GLY A 317 34.44 3.36 -21.59
C GLY A 317 33.35 4.28 -22.14
N LYS A 318 33.71 5.11 -23.13
CA LYS A 318 32.93 6.20 -23.73
C LYS A 318 31.41 5.96 -23.76
N ILE A 319 30.66 6.86 -23.14
CA ILE A 319 29.20 6.95 -23.23
C ILE A 319 28.86 8.07 -24.22
N ILE A 320 27.95 7.80 -25.17
CA ILE A 320 27.29 8.85 -25.96
C ILE A 320 25.89 9.05 -25.35
N VAL A 321 25.66 10.25 -24.80
CA VAL A 321 24.36 10.67 -24.27
C VAL A 321 23.62 11.43 -25.37
N ILE A 322 22.45 10.95 -25.79
CA ILE A 322 21.56 11.72 -26.65
C ILE A 322 20.49 12.36 -25.77
N GLU A 323 20.49 13.68 -25.69
CA GLU A 323 19.43 14.45 -25.08
C GLU A 323 18.29 14.65 -26.07
N ASN A 324 17.11 14.13 -25.74
CA ASN A 324 15.88 14.70 -26.26
C ASN A 324 14.86 14.81 -25.13
N VAL A 325 14.80 16.01 -24.54
CA VAL A 325 13.89 16.35 -23.46
C VAL A 325 12.55 16.69 -24.06
N LYS A 326 11.66 15.69 -24.14
CA LYS A 326 10.21 15.84 -24.09
C LYS A 326 9.59 14.45 -23.87
N SER A 327 9.04 14.27 -22.66
CA SER A 327 8.48 13.02 -22.09
C SER A 327 9.47 12.13 -21.33
N SER A 328 8.95 11.53 -20.26
CA SER A 328 9.63 11.11 -19.03
C SER A 328 10.44 9.81 -19.12
N TYR A 329 11.14 9.54 -20.22
CA TYR A 329 11.92 8.32 -20.40
C TYR A 329 13.32 8.61 -20.92
N ALA A 330 14.34 8.30 -20.11
CA ALA A 330 15.73 8.24 -20.57
C ALA A 330 15.97 6.91 -21.29
N LYS A 331 16.53 6.97 -22.51
CA LYS A 331 16.97 5.81 -23.29
C LYS A 331 18.49 5.74 -23.24
N PHE A 332 19.06 4.60 -22.84
CA PHE A 332 20.49 4.33 -22.95
C PHE A 332 20.73 3.44 -24.17
N ILE A 333 21.63 3.84 -25.06
CA ILE A 333 22.12 3.02 -26.17
C ILE A 333 23.61 2.84 -25.95
N ILE A 334 24.07 1.59 -25.87
CA ILE A 334 25.49 1.24 -25.86
C ILE A 334 25.85 0.89 -27.29
N GLU A 335 26.44 1.82 -28.03
CA GLU A 335 27.10 1.50 -29.30
C GLU A 335 28.50 1.01 -29.01
N ASN A 336 28.71 -0.29 -29.17
CA ASN A 336 30.03 -0.84 -29.40
C ASN A 336 30.04 -1.41 -30.82
N ASN A 337 31.02 -1.00 -31.63
CA ASN A 337 31.45 -1.76 -32.80
C ASN A 337 32.16 -3.04 -32.32
N ILE A 338 31.40 -3.99 -31.77
CA ILE A 338 31.88 -5.34 -31.49
C ILE A 338 31.36 -6.24 -32.60
N ASN A 339 32.29 -6.88 -33.30
CA ASN A 339 32.00 -7.89 -34.30
C ASN A 339 31.55 -9.17 -33.57
N PHE A 340 30.27 -9.50 -33.63
CA PHE A 340 29.66 -10.61 -32.89
C PHE A 340 29.72 -11.90 -33.72
N ASN A 341 30.72 -12.74 -33.46
CA ASN A 341 30.82 -14.08 -34.03
C ASN A 341 30.99 -15.22 -33.01
N ASP A 342 30.89 -14.98 -31.69
CA ASP A 342 31.02 -16.05 -30.69
C ASP A 342 29.84 -16.12 -29.70
N THR A 343 29.36 -17.35 -29.54
CA THR A 343 28.11 -17.82 -28.92
C THR A 343 28.13 -17.91 -27.39
N ASN A 344 28.70 -16.92 -26.68
CA ASN A 344 28.67 -16.92 -25.21
C ASN A 344 28.08 -15.63 -24.63
N PHE A 345 26.84 -15.72 -24.14
CA PHE A 345 26.19 -14.68 -23.36
C PHE A 345 26.58 -14.84 -21.88
N ASN A 346 27.26 -13.85 -21.31
CA ASN A 346 27.37 -13.69 -19.86
C ASN A 346 26.56 -12.47 -19.43
N ILE A 347 25.39 -12.71 -18.84
CA ILE A 347 24.60 -11.69 -18.14
C ILE A 347 25.14 -11.62 -16.71
N LEU A 348 25.87 -10.55 -16.39
CA LEU A 348 26.28 -10.25 -15.02
C LEU A 348 25.08 -9.73 -14.23
N MET A 349 24.42 -10.63 -13.49
CA MET A 349 23.46 -10.26 -12.47
C MET A 349 24.18 -10.02 -11.14
N LYS A 350 24.21 -8.78 -10.68
CA LYS A 350 24.60 -8.46 -9.29
C LYS A 350 23.34 -8.30 -8.46
N ASN A 351 23.12 -9.24 -7.55
CA ASN A 351 21.96 -9.29 -6.67
C ASN A 351 22.36 -8.78 -5.28
N ASP A 352 22.19 -7.48 -5.03
CA ASP A 352 22.57 -6.86 -3.74
C ASP A 352 21.43 -6.90 -2.69
N ASN A 353 20.34 -7.68 -2.89
CA ASN A 353 19.31 -7.88 -1.86
C ASN A 353 18.38 -9.10 -2.16
N PRO A 354 18.47 -10.22 -1.42
CA PRO A 354 17.75 -11.46 -1.75
C PRO A 354 16.29 -11.51 -1.22
N GLY A 355 15.59 -10.37 -1.13
CA GLY A 355 14.28 -10.28 -0.46
C GLY A 355 13.15 -9.59 -1.21
N VAL A 356 13.37 -9.11 -2.44
CA VAL A 356 12.32 -8.46 -3.24
C VAL A 356 12.43 -8.99 -4.66
N VAL A 357 11.62 -9.98 -4.98
CA VAL A 357 11.37 -10.38 -6.37
C VAL A 357 10.34 -9.41 -6.93
N ASP A 358 10.79 -8.19 -7.23
CA ASP A 358 10.13 -7.36 -8.23
C ASP A 358 10.72 -7.80 -9.57
N ILE A 359 10.02 -8.72 -10.24
CA ILE A 359 10.29 -9.02 -11.65
C ILE A 359 9.81 -7.81 -12.45
N VAL A 360 10.64 -6.77 -12.51
CA VAL A 360 10.59 -5.82 -13.62
C VAL A 360 11.44 -6.44 -14.73
N GLU A 361 10.89 -7.46 -15.37
CA GLU A 361 11.43 -7.96 -16.64
C GLU A 361 11.23 -6.87 -17.70
N LYS A 362 12.26 -6.04 -17.85
CA LYS A 362 12.41 -5.17 -19.02
C LYS A 362 13.49 -5.77 -19.89
N TYR A 363 13.08 -6.63 -20.82
CA TYR A 363 13.92 -7.07 -21.91
C TYR A 363 14.02 -5.93 -22.93
N TYR A 364 15.25 -5.44 -23.16
CA TYR A 364 15.56 -4.57 -24.28
C TYR A 364 16.25 -5.42 -25.34
N ILE A 365 15.47 -5.89 -26.31
CA ILE A 365 16.00 -6.62 -27.46
C ILE A 365 16.23 -5.61 -28.57
N THR A 366 17.48 -5.26 -28.83
CA THR A 366 17.87 -4.57 -30.06
C THR A 366 18.13 -5.62 -31.14
N ALA A 367 17.13 -5.85 -31.98
CA ALA A 367 17.29 -6.63 -33.20
C ALA A 367 17.74 -5.68 -34.32
N ASN A 368 18.99 -5.82 -34.75
CA ASN A 368 19.54 -5.02 -35.84
C ASN A 368 19.14 -5.56 -37.23
N ASN A 369 18.43 -6.70 -37.28
CA ASN A 369 17.78 -7.26 -38.46
C ASN A 369 16.72 -8.29 -38.04
N ASP A 370 15.88 -8.71 -38.99
CA ASP A 370 14.71 -9.56 -38.75
C ASP A 370 15.05 -10.99 -38.24
N ASN A 371 16.23 -11.52 -38.61
CA ASN A 371 16.68 -12.85 -38.17
C ASN A 371 16.98 -12.90 -36.67
N ASN A 372 17.46 -11.81 -36.08
CA ASN A 372 17.74 -11.75 -34.64
C ASN A 372 16.46 -11.68 -33.79
N LEU A 373 15.38 -11.11 -34.33
CA LEU A 373 14.08 -11.08 -33.67
C LEU A 373 13.42 -12.47 -33.66
N LEU A 374 13.51 -13.19 -34.77
CA LEU A 374 12.98 -14.55 -34.88
C LEU A 374 13.67 -15.52 -33.91
N ASN A 375 14.99 -15.42 -33.77
CA ASN A 375 15.75 -16.19 -32.79
C ASN A 375 15.36 -15.84 -31.34
N ALA A 376 15.13 -14.56 -31.04
CA ALA A 376 14.68 -14.15 -29.71
C ALA A 376 13.26 -14.68 -29.38
N MET A 377 12.35 -14.70 -30.34
CA MET A 377 11.00 -15.27 -30.18
C MET A 377 11.02 -16.81 -30.04
N THR A 378 12.07 -17.47 -30.53
CA THR A 378 12.29 -18.90 -30.36
C THR A 378 12.78 -19.22 -28.94
N ILE A 379 13.58 -18.34 -28.33
CA ILE A 379 14.12 -18.50 -26.97
C ILE A 379 13.09 -18.05 -25.92
N PHE A 380 12.23 -17.08 -26.24
CA PHE A 380 11.19 -16.55 -25.36
C PHE A 380 9.81 -16.65 -26.04
N PRO A 381 9.12 -17.80 -25.93
CA PRO A 381 7.85 -18.07 -26.64
C PRO A 381 6.73 -17.08 -26.30
N GLU A 382 6.82 -16.44 -25.13
CA GLU A 382 5.85 -15.50 -24.58
C GLU A 382 5.76 -14.20 -25.38
N LEU A 383 6.80 -13.90 -26.17
CA LEU A 383 6.82 -12.77 -27.11
C LEU A 383 5.86 -12.96 -28.29
N ASN A 384 5.43 -14.19 -28.60
CA ASN A 384 4.42 -14.46 -29.63
C ASN A 384 3.06 -13.82 -29.32
N LEU A 385 2.75 -13.54 -28.05
CA LEU A 385 1.50 -12.88 -27.64
C LEU A 385 1.41 -11.42 -28.10
N TYR A 386 2.52 -10.84 -28.55
CA TYR A 386 2.60 -9.45 -28.98
C TYR A 386 2.90 -9.28 -30.48
N ASN A 387 2.83 -10.36 -31.26
CA ASN A 387 3.25 -10.39 -32.66
C ASN A 387 2.55 -9.32 -33.51
N ASP A 388 1.23 -9.14 -33.35
CA ASP A 388 0.47 -8.12 -34.08
C ASP A 388 0.88 -6.68 -33.77
N ARG A 389 1.34 -6.40 -32.53
CA ARG A 389 1.85 -5.08 -32.15
C ARG A 389 3.25 -4.83 -32.71
N ILE A 390 4.07 -5.88 -32.79
CA ILE A 390 5.44 -5.82 -33.30
C ILE A 390 5.42 -5.65 -34.83
N SER A 391 4.58 -6.41 -35.55
CA SER A 391 4.42 -6.26 -37.00
C SER A 391 3.91 -4.87 -37.41
N ASN A 392 3.06 -4.24 -36.59
CA ASN A 392 2.59 -2.87 -36.85
C ASN A 392 3.65 -1.80 -36.58
N LEU A 393 4.60 -2.04 -35.66
CA LEU A 393 5.73 -1.13 -35.44
C LEU A 393 6.77 -1.20 -36.57
N LEU A 394 6.93 -2.36 -37.19
CA LEU A 394 7.85 -2.55 -38.32
C LEU A 394 7.33 -1.90 -39.61
N LYS A 395 6.02 -1.87 -39.84
CA LYS A 395 5.39 -1.15 -40.96
C LYS A 395 5.51 0.37 -40.90
N ILE A 396 5.92 0.94 -39.76
CA ILE A 396 6.13 2.40 -39.58
C ILE A 396 7.53 2.81 -40.08
N LYS A 397 8.40 1.85 -40.38
CA LYS A 397 9.69 2.07 -41.05
C LYS A 397 9.62 1.56 -42.49
N ASP A 398 8.87 2.28 -43.32
CA ASP A 398 9.10 2.42 -44.77
C ASP A 398 8.78 3.86 -45.17
#